data_AF-A0A447QW50-F1
#
_entry.id   AF-A0A447QW50-F1
#
_cell.length_a   1.000
_cell.length_b   1.000
_cell.length_c   1.000
_cell.angle_alpha   90.00
_cell.angle_beta   90.00
_cell.angle_gamma   90.00
#
_symmetry.space_group_name_H-M   'P 1'
#
loop_
_entity.id
_entity.type
_entity.pdbx_description
1 polymer ?
#
loop_
_entity_poly.entity_id
_entity_poly.type
_entity_poly.pdbx_seq_one_letter_code
_entity_poly.pdbx_strand_id
1 'polypeptide(L)'
;MEVYEQQTSWPLVLQNSKTIVLWGSDMVKNQQANWWCPDHDVYQYYEQLKEKVASGAISVISIDPVVTSTHDYLGRDKVKHIAINPQTDVPLQLALAHTLYSEKLYDKKFP
;
A
#
# COMPACT_ATOMS: atom_id res chain seq x y z
N MET A 1 -9.73 -18.08 -3.97
CA MET A 1 -10.05 -17.54 -2.64
C MET A 1 -9.40 -18.49 -1.66
N GLU A 2 -8.30 -18.09 -1.02
CA GLU A 2 -7.71 -18.95 0.02
C GLU A 2 -8.69 -19.00 1.19
N VAL A 3 -9.18 -20.20 1.49
CA VAL A 3 -10.22 -20.46 2.49
C VAL A 3 -9.64 -20.50 3.91
N TYR A 4 -8.31 -20.57 4.02
CA TYR A 4 -7.62 -20.84 5.28
C TYR A 4 -7.10 -19.57 5.97
N GLU A 5 -6.82 -18.49 5.22
CA GLU A 5 -6.52 -17.17 5.77
C GLU A 5 -7.23 -16.10 4.94
N GLN A 6 -8.42 -15.70 5.36
CA GLN A 6 -9.12 -14.60 4.71
C GLN A 6 -8.33 -13.30 4.89
N GLN A 7 -7.97 -12.68 3.76
CA GLN A 7 -7.44 -11.33 3.74
C GLN A 7 -8.38 -10.35 4.45
N THR A 8 -7.81 -9.33 5.11
CA THR A 8 -8.60 -8.27 5.74
C THR A 8 -9.46 -7.56 4.70
N SER A 9 -10.73 -7.33 5.01
CA SER A 9 -11.67 -6.71 4.07
C SER A 9 -11.40 -5.21 3.89
N TRP A 10 -11.69 -4.68 2.69
CA TRP A 10 -11.54 -3.26 2.37
C TRP A 10 -12.24 -2.30 3.36
N PRO A 11 -13.47 -2.56 3.80
CA PRO A 11 -14.12 -1.71 4.81
C PRO A 11 -13.29 -1.57 6.09
N LEU A 12 -12.67 -2.64 6.58
CA LEU A 12 -11.84 -2.61 7.78
C LEU A 12 -10.53 -1.85 7.54
N VAL A 13 -9.91 -2.03 6.37
CA VAL A 13 -8.71 -1.27 5.98
C VAL A 13 -9.01 0.22 5.94
N LEU A 14 -10.10 0.63 5.29
CA LEU A 14 -10.51 2.04 5.15
C LEU A 14 -10.95 2.68 6.48
N GLN A 15 -11.36 1.86 7.45
CA GLN A 15 -11.76 2.32 8.77
C GLN A 15 -10.56 2.50 9.72
N ASN A 16 -9.59 1.58 9.70
CA ASN A 16 -8.57 1.49 10.75
C ASN A 16 -7.17 1.95 10.31
N SER A 17 -6.90 2.05 9.00
CA SER A 17 -5.58 2.43 8.50
C SER A 17 -5.36 3.93 8.58
N LYS A 18 -4.18 4.35 9.05
CA LYS A 18 -3.70 5.73 8.96
C LYS A 18 -2.75 5.94 7.80
N THR A 19 -1.93 4.93 7.53
CA THR A 19 -0.94 4.93 6.47
C THR A 19 -1.04 3.63 5.69
N ILE A 20 -1.09 3.72 4.37
CA ILE A 20 -1.03 2.58 3.46
C ILE A 20 0.28 2.68 2.68
N VAL A 21 1.09 1.62 2.72
CA VAL A 21 2.35 1.54 1.98
C VAL A 21 2.17 0.58 0.80
N LEU A 22 2.30 1.11 -0.41
CA LEU A 22 2.27 0.38 -1.67
C LEU A 22 3.71 0.11 -2.09
N TRP A 23 4.21 -1.10 -1.83
CA TRP A 23 5.57 -1.49 -2.16
C TRP A 23 5.59 -2.36 -3.42
N GLY A 24 6.18 -1.84 -4.51
CA GLY A 24 6.26 -2.54 -5.80
C GLY A 24 4.89 -2.92 -6.38
N SER A 25 3.87 -2.09 -6.15
CA SER A 25 2.48 -2.43 -6.47
C SER A 25 1.76 -1.29 -7.20
N ASP A 26 0.97 -1.68 -8.21
CA ASP A 26 0.12 -0.80 -9.01
C ASP A 26 -1.31 -1.34 -9.03
N MET A 27 -2.09 -0.95 -8.04
CA MET A 27 -3.41 -1.49 -7.75
C MET A 27 -4.40 -1.33 -8.92
N VAL A 28 -4.44 -0.14 -9.54
CA VAL A 28 -5.40 0.18 -10.61
C VAL A 28 -5.16 -0.66 -11.86
N LYS A 29 -3.89 -0.93 -12.18
CA LYS A 29 -3.51 -1.77 -13.32
C LYS A 29 -3.69 -3.25 -13.01
N ASN A 30 -3.21 -3.69 -11.85
CA ASN A 30 -3.08 -5.11 -11.52
C ASN A 30 -4.45 -5.78 -11.30
N GLN A 31 -5.46 -5.05 -10.82
CA GLN A 31 -6.80 -5.58 -10.57
C GLN A 31 -7.68 -5.77 -11.81
N GLN A 32 -7.20 -5.44 -13.01
CA GLN A 32 -7.95 -5.66 -14.26
C GLN A 32 -7.99 -7.13 -14.69
N ALA A 33 -7.02 -7.92 -14.22
CA ALA A 33 -6.95 -9.36 -14.48
C ALA A 33 -7.19 -10.13 -13.19
N ASN A 34 -7.94 -11.22 -13.29
CA ASN A 34 -8.18 -12.13 -12.18
C ASN A 34 -8.09 -13.58 -12.71
N TRP A 35 -7.91 -14.53 -11.80
CA TRP A 35 -7.84 -15.95 -12.14
C TRP A 35 -9.16 -16.47 -12.75
N TRP A 36 -10.27 -15.91 -12.27
CA TRP A 36 -11.62 -16.11 -12.83
C TRP A 36 -12.12 -14.83 -13.51
N CYS A 37 -13.35 -14.86 -14.04
CA CYS A 37 -14.00 -13.65 -14.54
C CYS A 37 -13.97 -12.56 -13.44
N PRO A 38 -13.34 -11.40 -13.69
CA PRO A 38 -13.22 -10.38 -12.67
C PRO A 38 -14.57 -9.72 -12.40
N ASP A 39 -14.93 -9.60 -11.13
CA ASP A 39 -16.13 -8.91 -10.65
C ASP A 39 -15.94 -7.38 -10.62
N HIS A 40 -14.70 -6.90 -10.48
CA HIS A 40 -14.33 -5.48 -10.44
C HIS A 40 -14.95 -4.70 -9.26
N ASP A 41 -15.49 -5.38 -8.25
CA ASP A 41 -16.11 -4.76 -7.08
C ASP A 41 -15.10 -3.93 -6.26
N VAL A 42 -13.82 -4.29 -6.35
CA VAL A 42 -12.73 -3.62 -5.63
C VAL A 42 -12.59 -2.13 -5.98
N TYR A 43 -12.96 -1.71 -7.20
CA TYR A 43 -12.81 -0.31 -7.61
C TYR A 43 -13.73 0.64 -6.83
N GLN A 44 -14.85 0.16 -6.31
CA GLN A 44 -15.71 0.97 -5.44
C GLN A 44 -14.99 1.38 -4.16
N TYR A 45 -14.14 0.49 -3.62
CA TYR A 45 -13.31 0.80 -2.45
C TYR A 45 -12.13 1.69 -2.80
N TYR A 46 -11.65 1.66 -4.04
CA TYR A 46 -10.58 2.56 -4.50
C TYR A 46 -11.08 4.00 -4.60
N GLU A 47 -12.33 4.22 -4.99
CA GLU A 47 -12.92 5.56 -4.99
C GLU A 47 -13.06 6.09 -3.56
N GLN A 48 -13.50 5.25 -2.61
CA GLN A 48 -13.53 5.61 -1.18
C GLN A 48 -12.13 5.89 -0.61
N LEU A 49 -11.12 5.11 -1.04
CA LEU A 49 -9.73 5.35 -0.66
C LEU A 49 -9.27 6.71 -1.19
N LYS A 50 -9.56 7.04 -2.44
CA LYS A 50 -9.23 8.32 -3.06
C LYS A 50 -9.84 9.49 -2.29
N GLU A 51 -11.09 9.40 -1.87
CA GLU A 51 -11.72 10.42 -1.02
C GLU A 51 -11.01 10.58 0.34
N LYS A 52 -10.61 9.47 0.97
CA LYS A 52 -9.86 9.47 2.23
C LYS A 52 -8.44 10.03 2.08
N VAL A 53 -7.80 9.79 0.95
CA VAL A 53 -6.50 10.36 0.62
C VAL A 53 -6.62 11.85 0.34
N ALA A 54 -7.64 12.27 -0.42
CA ALA A 54 -7.90 13.68 -0.72
C ALA A 54 -8.20 14.51 0.55
N SER A 55 -8.93 13.92 1.50
CA SER A 55 -9.21 14.54 2.81
C SER A 55 -8.04 14.47 3.80
N GLY A 56 -6.97 13.73 3.48
CA GLY A 56 -5.82 13.53 4.37
C GLY A 56 -6.08 12.56 5.54
N ALA A 57 -7.22 11.87 5.54
CA ALA A 57 -7.55 10.86 6.56
C ALA A 57 -6.64 9.63 6.47
N ILE A 58 -6.20 9.28 5.26
CA ILE A 58 -5.24 8.21 4.99
C ILE A 58 -4.07 8.77 4.21
N SER A 59 -2.85 8.52 4.69
CA SER A 59 -1.62 8.81 3.95
C SER A 59 -1.21 7.61 3.11
N VAL A 60 -0.89 7.82 1.83
CA VAL A 60 -0.40 6.75 0.95
C VAL A 60 1.06 7.01 0.60
N ILE A 61 1.89 5.99 0.79
CA ILE A 61 3.31 5.97 0.42
C ILE A 61 3.47 4.91 -0.66
N SER A 62 4.07 5.26 -1.80
CA SER A 62 4.43 4.30 -2.83
C SER A 62 5.95 4.16 -2.90
N ILE A 63 6.44 2.94 -2.73
CA ILE A 63 7.85 2.58 -2.87
C ILE A 63 7.97 1.79 -4.17
N ASP A 64 8.44 2.45 -5.22
CA ASP A 64 8.51 1.89 -6.57
C ASP A 64 9.55 2.67 -7.39
N PRO A 65 10.36 2.02 -8.25
CA PRO A 65 11.28 2.74 -9.16
C PRO A 65 10.56 3.72 -10.09
N VAL A 66 9.27 3.52 -10.40
CA VAL A 66 8.51 4.36 -11.32
C VAL A 66 7.24 4.92 -10.68
N VAL A 67 6.74 6.01 -11.25
CA VAL A 67 5.40 6.53 -10.91
C VAL A 67 4.36 5.65 -11.61
N THR A 68 3.51 5.00 -10.82
CA THR A 68 2.51 4.04 -11.28
C THR A 68 1.16 4.70 -11.59
N SER A 69 0.27 4.00 -12.30
CA SER A 69 -1.08 4.51 -12.59
C SER A 69 -1.91 4.81 -11.34
N THR A 70 -1.61 4.11 -10.24
CA THR A 70 -2.21 4.35 -8.93
C THR A 70 -1.93 5.75 -8.38
N HIS A 71 -0.77 6.34 -8.71
CA HIS A 71 -0.46 7.72 -8.30
C HIS A 71 -1.38 8.73 -8.95
N ASP A 72 -1.60 8.59 -10.26
CA ASP A 72 -2.45 9.50 -11.02
C ASP A 72 -3.92 9.35 -10.57
N TYR A 73 -4.35 8.12 -10.29
CA TYR A 73 -5.71 7.85 -9.81
C TYR A 73 -6.00 8.43 -8.42
N LEU A 74 -5.08 8.28 -7.45
CA LEU A 74 -5.25 8.80 -6.09
C LEU A 74 -4.91 10.29 -5.94
N GLY A 75 -4.29 10.89 -6.95
CA GLY A 75 -3.76 12.25 -6.92
C GLY A 75 -2.27 12.25 -6.66
N ARG A 76 -1.49 12.63 -7.67
CA ARG A 76 -0.02 12.54 -7.66
C ARG A 76 0.64 13.39 -6.57
N ASP A 77 0.04 14.51 -6.21
CA ASP A 77 0.49 15.38 -5.11
C ASP A 77 0.14 14.81 -3.72
N LYS A 78 -0.79 13.85 -3.64
CA LYS A 78 -1.25 13.23 -2.39
C LYS A 78 -0.52 11.94 -2.04
N VAL A 79 0.09 11.29 -3.03
CA VAL A 79 0.87 10.07 -2.83
C VAL A 79 2.34 10.41 -2.64
N LYS A 80 2.91 10.01 -1.50
CA LYS A 80 4.35 10.14 -1.27
C LYS A 80 5.08 9.04 -2.05
N HIS A 81 5.72 9.42 -3.15
CA HIS A 81 6.54 8.51 -3.95
C HIS A 81 7.98 8.44 -3.41
N ILE A 82 8.48 7.23 -3.20
CA ILE A 82 9.86 6.92 -2.83
C ILE A 82 10.44 6.07 -3.94
N ALA A 83 11.22 6.72 -4.81
CA ALA A 83 11.95 6.04 -5.87
C ALA A 83 13.15 5.29 -5.30
N ILE A 84 13.28 4.02 -5.67
CA ILE A 84 14.42 3.16 -5.32
C ILE A 84 15.01 2.57 -6.60
N ASN A 85 16.29 2.19 -6.55
CA ASN A 85 16.89 1.46 -7.66
C ASN A 85 16.24 0.06 -7.78
N PRO A 86 16.01 -0.45 -8.99
CA PRO A 86 15.51 -1.82 -9.17
C PRO A 86 16.38 -2.83 -8.42
N GLN A 87 15.73 -3.84 -7.81
CA GLN A 87 16.39 -4.94 -7.07
C GLN A 87 17.14 -4.49 -5.80
N THR A 88 16.83 -3.32 -5.24
CA THR A 88 17.46 -2.80 -4.00
C THR A 88 16.51 -2.70 -2.80
N ASP A 89 15.40 -3.41 -2.83
CA ASP A 89 14.40 -3.46 -1.76
C ASP A 89 14.95 -4.02 -0.44
N VAL A 90 15.78 -5.07 -0.52
CA VAL A 90 16.36 -5.73 0.66
C VAL A 90 17.29 -4.77 1.44
N PRO A 91 18.24 -4.06 0.81
CA PRO A 91 18.99 -3.00 1.47
C PRO A 91 18.11 -1.96 2.19
N LEU A 92 17.01 -1.52 1.57
CA LEU A 92 16.07 -0.57 2.20
C LEU A 92 15.41 -1.18 3.44
N GLN A 93 14.96 -2.43 3.36
CA GLN A 93 14.36 -3.14 4.49
C GLN A 93 15.35 -3.31 5.65
N LEU A 94 16.61 -3.65 5.36
CA LEU A 94 17.66 -3.76 6.37
C LEU A 94 17.97 -2.41 7.02
N ALA A 95 18.00 -1.32 6.24
CA ALA A 95 18.17 0.02 6.78
C ALA A 95 17.01 0.43 7.70
N LEU A 96 15.76 0.13 7.32
CA LEU A 96 14.59 0.37 8.17
C LEU A 96 14.67 -0.42 9.48
N ALA A 97 15.00 -1.72 9.41
CA ALA A 97 15.15 -2.56 10.59
C ALA A 97 16.28 -2.07 11.51
N HIS A 98 17.42 -1.66 10.93
CA HIS A 98 18.53 -1.09 11.68
C HIS A 98 18.10 0.15 12.46
N THR A 99 17.42 1.11 11.82
CA THR A 99 16.94 2.33 12.47
C THR A 99 15.94 2.02 13.59
N LEU A 100 14.96 1.14 13.33
CA LEU A 100 13.99 0.72 14.34
C LEU A 100 14.67 0.08 15.56
N TYR A 101 15.73 -0.69 15.34
CA TYR A 101 16.48 -1.34 16.41
C TYR A 101 17.35 -0.34 17.19
N SER A 102 18.15 0.48 16.49
CA SER A 102 19.07 1.44 17.11
C SER A 102 18.33 2.50 17.93
N GLU A 103 17.17 2.94 17.45
CA GLU A 103 16.33 3.92 18.13
C GLU A 103 15.30 3.29 19.10
N LYS A 104 15.28 1.96 19.21
CA LYS A 104 14.38 1.18 20.09
C LYS A 104 12.89 1.45 19.82
N LEU A 105 12.53 1.62 18.54
CA LEU A 105 11.16 1.91 18.07
C LEU A 105 10.33 0.66 17.75
N TYR A 106 10.94 -0.53 17.80
CA TYR A 106 10.25 -1.79 17.58
C TYR A 106 9.38 -2.21 18.78
N ASP A 107 8.34 -3.00 18.54
CA ASP A 107 7.53 -3.58 19.62
C ASP A 107 8.29 -4.73 20.29
N LYS A 108 8.71 -4.53 21.54
CA LYS A 108 9.45 -5.52 22.34
C LYS A 108 8.59 -6.65 22.87
N LYS A 109 7.26 -6.50 22.88
CA LYS A 109 6.32 -7.48 23.43
C LYS A 109 5.80 -8.43 22.37
N PHE A 110 5.89 -8.04 21.10
CA PHE A 110 5.51 -8.88 19.98
C PHE A 110 6.56 -10.00 19.80
N PRO A 111 6.17 -11.28 19.91
CA PRO A 111 7.08 -12.43 19.86
C PRO A 111 7.62 -12.71 18.45
#